data_AF-A0A0E0B0J2-F1
#
_entry.id   AF-A0A0E0B0J2-F1
#
_cell.length_a   1.000
_cell.length_b   1.000
_cell.length_c   1.000
_cell.angle_alpha   90.00
_cell.angle_beta   90.00
_cell.angle_gamma   90.00
#
_symmetry.space_group_name_H-M   'P 1'
#
loop_
_entity.id
_entity.type
_entity.pdbx_description
1 polymer ?
#
loop_
_entity_poly.entity_id
_entity_poly.type
_entity_poly.pdbx_seq_one_letter_code
_entity_poly.pdbx_strand_id
1 'polypeptide(L)'
;MLEENIGFLSSGDVAGEFMVADIRNYSNSLELCIFNHHATSPSPSPSPSPSPEQWRIQRVPKIGDDDDDELPKWVNDLVLPLHGHYLCCVDFYNGILLIDADNLQQFSYIPLPEEAMNGCRVDDDEEGPDPARRVSVTGAGPVTLVCIDKIATRGKITRDFTIKSWVLTNIHHHHSKSRRRWRRNFAMGSDEFRRICAENHRRLPQAAEPAFPVVSLADPHAVSFLLKDDGRDLYWIVEIDMVKKAMRSPVALYIHEEEEGEGEGEEKECGGGSCMLWNSFCGHYFIPSWFPSYLREDPIQSSTN
;
A
#
# COMPACT_ATOMS: atom_id res chain seq x y z
N MET A 1 -5.98 -13.88 9.85
CA MET A 1 -5.29 -12.84 9.08
C MET A 1 -5.80 -11.49 9.55
N LEU A 2 -4.94 -10.67 10.13
CA LEU A 2 -5.30 -9.53 11.00
C LEU A 2 -4.67 -8.21 10.52
N GLU A 3 -4.17 -8.10 9.28
CA GLU A 3 -3.14 -7.09 8.98
C GLU A 3 -3.51 -5.97 7.98
N GLU A 4 -4.58 -6.07 7.18
CA GLU A 4 -4.82 -5.08 6.09
C GLU A 4 -5.75 -3.91 6.44
N ASN A 5 -6.32 -3.90 7.65
CA ASN A 5 -7.26 -2.86 8.09
C ASN A 5 -6.68 -1.95 9.18
N ILE A 6 -5.39 -2.08 9.52
CA ILE A 6 -4.78 -1.33 10.61
C ILE A 6 -4.07 -0.09 10.07
N GLY A 7 -4.47 1.07 10.58
CA GLY A 7 -3.79 2.34 10.36
C GLY A 7 -3.04 2.80 11.62
N PHE A 8 -1.85 3.36 11.43
CA PHE A 8 -1.07 4.02 12.48
C PHE A 8 -0.93 5.50 12.15
N LEU A 9 -1.19 6.38 13.13
CA LEU A 9 -1.00 7.81 12.98
C LEU A 9 -0.35 8.38 14.24
N SER A 10 0.68 9.21 14.09
CA SER A 10 1.24 9.97 15.20
C SER A 10 0.53 11.32 15.31
N SER A 11 -0.03 11.64 16.47
CA SER A 11 -0.55 12.98 16.75
C SER A 11 0.65 13.88 17.04
N GLY A 12 0.81 14.95 16.28
CA GLY A 12 1.92 15.87 16.45
C GLY A 12 1.67 16.89 17.54
N ASP A 13 2.30 16.72 18.70
CA ASP A 13 2.92 17.80 19.49
C ASP A 13 3.82 17.28 20.63
N VAL A 14 3.74 15.99 20.98
CA VAL A 14 4.62 15.35 21.98
C VAL A 14 5.22 14.07 21.40
N ALA A 15 6.53 13.88 21.59
CA ALA A 15 7.22 12.64 21.22
C ALA A 15 6.49 11.43 21.86
N GLY A 16 6.09 10.46 21.03
CA GLY A 16 5.44 9.22 21.47
C GLY A 16 3.91 9.15 21.34
N GLU A 17 3.23 10.19 20.87
CA GLU A 17 1.77 10.15 20.65
C GLU A 17 1.41 9.37 19.38
N PHE A 18 0.69 8.25 19.49
CA PHE A 18 0.12 7.55 18.33
C PHE A 18 -1.28 6.96 18.58
N MET A 19 -2.06 6.90 17.50
CA MET A 19 -3.37 6.28 17.41
C MET A 19 -3.28 5.08 16.47
N VAL A 20 -3.81 3.94 16.93
CA VAL A 20 -4.01 2.75 16.09
C VAL A 20 -5.50 2.63 15.82
N ALA A 21 -5.87 2.42 14.56
CA ALA A 21 -7.25 2.19 14.17
C ALA A 21 -7.36 0.90 13.37
N ASP A 22 -8.20 -0.05 13.83
CA ASP A 22 -8.75 -1.11 12.96
C ASP A 22 -9.98 -0.56 12.25
N ILE A 23 -10.04 -0.72 10.94
CA ILE A 23 -10.99 -0.03 10.05
C ILE A 23 -11.95 -1.04 9.44
N ARG A 24 -13.25 -0.84 9.70
CA ARG A 24 -14.32 -1.63 9.09
C ARG A 24 -15.13 -0.76 8.15
N ASN A 25 -15.29 -1.24 6.92
CA ASN A 25 -16.03 -0.55 5.88
C ASN A 25 -17.48 -1.02 5.84
N TYR A 26 -18.40 -0.06 5.81
CA TYR A 26 -19.82 -0.26 5.53
C TYR A 26 -20.19 0.57 4.30
N SER A 27 -21.35 0.31 3.69
CA SER A 27 -21.78 1.00 2.46
C SER A 27 -21.74 2.52 2.55
N ASN A 28 -22.14 3.10 3.70
CA ASN A 28 -22.24 4.55 3.88
C ASN A 28 -21.44 5.09 5.09
N SER A 29 -20.69 4.24 5.79
CA SER A 29 -19.95 4.63 7.00
C SER A 29 -18.70 3.78 7.22
N LEU A 30 -17.76 4.30 7.98
CA LEU A 30 -16.63 3.55 8.50
C LEU A 30 -16.78 3.37 10.02
N GLU A 31 -16.38 2.22 10.54
CA GLU A 31 -16.14 2.07 11.98
C GLU A 31 -14.65 1.96 12.24
N LEU A 32 -14.16 2.85 13.11
CA LEU A 32 -12.77 2.88 13.55
C LEU A 32 -12.73 2.37 14.98
N CYS A 33 -12.07 1.24 15.20
CA CYS A 33 -11.72 0.78 16.53
C CYS A 33 -10.39 1.45 16.93
N ILE A 34 -10.50 2.52 17.71
CA ILE A 34 -9.40 3.43 18.03
C ILE A 34 -8.79 3.07 19.37
N PHE A 35 -7.48 2.87 19.37
CA PHE A 35 -6.66 2.82 20.58
C PHE A 35 -6.01 4.17 20.87
N ASN A 36 -6.34 4.75 22.02
CA ASN A 36 -5.75 5.98 22.54
C ASN A 36 -4.63 5.63 23.54
N HIS A 37 -3.38 5.92 23.18
CA HIS A 37 -2.21 5.59 24.01
C HIS A 37 -2.24 6.27 25.42
N HIS A 38 -2.88 7.44 25.56
CA HIS A 38 -2.84 8.26 26.78
C HIS A 38 -4.01 8.10 27.76
N ALA A 39 -4.94 7.16 27.56
CA ALA A 39 -6.04 6.93 28.52
C ALA A 39 -5.56 6.58 29.95
N THR A 40 -4.30 6.16 30.10
CA THR A 40 -3.68 5.78 31.37
C THR A 40 -2.71 6.83 31.93
N SER A 41 -2.50 7.98 31.26
CA SER A 41 -1.60 9.01 31.79
C SER A 41 -2.33 9.84 32.86
N PRO A 42 -1.82 9.91 34.12
CA PRO A 42 -2.47 10.65 35.18
C PRO A 42 -2.46 12.15 34.85
N SER A 43 -3.65 12.74 34.71
CA SER A 43 -3.78 14.19 34.55
C SER A 43 -3.17 14.90 35.78
N PRO A 44 -2.30 15.90 35.59
CA PRO A 44 -1.84 16.75 36.70
C PRO A 44 -2.92 17.72 37.21
N SER A 45 -4.11 17.76 36.59
CA SER A 45 -5.20 18.62 37.01
C SER A 45 -6.07 17.95 38.10
N PRO A 46 -6.38 18.65 39.21
CA PRO A 46 -7.28 18.15 40.25
C PRO A 46 -8.77 18.21 39.86
N SER A 47 -9.08 18.36 38.57
CA SER A 47 -10.45 18.41 38.07
C SER A 47 -10.96 17.01 37.75
N PRO A 48 -12.19 16.64 38.12
CA PRO A 48 -12.81 15.36 37.77
C PRO A 48 -13.29 15.40 36.32
N SER A 49 -12.37 15.56 35.36
CA SER A 49 -12.65 15.24 33.96
C SER A 49 -12.42 13.73 33.78
N PRO A 50 -13.38 12.98 33.21
CA PRO A 50 -13.16 11.57 32.93
C PRO A 50 -11.93 11.41 32.05
N SER A 51 -11.01 10.53 32.45
CA SER A 51 -9.91 10.11 31.58
C SER A 51 -10.50 9.56 30.28
N PRO A 52 -9.95 9.91 29.10
CA PRO A 52 -10.45 9.40 27.84
C PRO A 52 -10.42 7.85 27.83
N GLU A 53 -11.43 7.21 27.24
CA GLU A 53 -11.45 5.75 27.11
C GLU A 53 -10.28 5.28 26.24
N GLN A 54 -9.57 4.24 26.71
CA GLN A 54 -8.39 3.68 26.03
C GLN A 54 -8.75 3.06 24.69
N TRP A 55 -9.90 2.42 24.63
CA TRP A 55 -10.48 1.89 23.40
C TRP A 55 -11.80 2.58 23.17
N ARG A 56 -12.03 3.05 21.95
CA ARG A 56 -13.33 3.57 21.55
C ARG A 56 -13.66 3.15 20.12
N ILE A 57 -14.95 2.95 19.85
CA ILE A 57 -15.46 2.76 18.50
C ILE A 57 -16.00 4.10 18.02
N GLN A 58 -15.45 4.59 16.91
CA GLN A 58 -15.92 5.81 16.26
C GLN A 58 -16.55 5.45 14.91
N ARG A 59 -17.82 5.78 14.73
CA ARG A 59 -18.48 5.70 13.43
C ARG A 59 -18.27 7.01 12.68
N VAL A 60 -17.78 6.92 11.45
CA VAL A 60 -17.45 8.06 10.59
C VAL A 60 -18.30 7.97 9.32
N PRO A 61 -19.32 8.83 9.14
CA PRO A 61 -20.13 8.86 7.93
C PRO A 61 -19.39 9.45 6.72
N LYS A 62 -19.88 9.16 5.52
CA LYS A 62 -19.39 9.75 4.25
C LYS A 62 -19.77 11.23 4.18
N ILE A 63 -18.91 12.06 3.58
CA ILE A 63 -19.23 13.47 3.28
C ILE A 63 -20.20 13.59 2.08
N GLY A 64 -21.32 14.30 2.26
CA GLY A 64 -22.32 14.61 1.20
C GLY A 64 -23.73 14.08 1.48
N ASP A 65 -24.74 14.83 1.02
CA ASP A 65 -26.17 14.77 1.42
C ASP A 65 -27.06 13.76 0.66
N ASP A 66 -26.55 12.94 -0.26
CA ASP A 66 -27.37 11.96 -0.98
C ASP A 66 -27.16 10.55 -0.40
N ASP A 67 -28.15 10.09 0.38
CA ASP A 67 -28.25 8.72 0.92
C ASP A 67 -28.22 7.62 -0.17
N ASP A 68 -28.40 7.99 -1.45
CA ASP A 68 -28.45 7.07 -2.61
C ASP A 68 -27.08 6.76 -3.24
N ASP A 69 -26.00 7.46 -2.88
CA ASP A 69 -24.66 7.19 -3.41
C ASP A 69 -23.90 6.22 -2.49
N GLU A 70 -24.33 4.96 -2.45
CA GLU A 70 -23.59 3.91 -1.73
C GLU A 70 -22.15 3.79 -2.23
N LEU A 71 -21.20 3.52 -1.32
CA LEU A 71 -19.85 3.17 -1.74
C LEU A 71 -19.88 1.87 -2.58
N PRO A 72 -19.03 1.76 -3.62
CA PRO A 72 -18.83 0.47 -4.28
C PRO A 72 -18.35 -0.57 -3.26
N LYS A 73 -18.46 -1.87 -3.59
CA LYS A 73 -17.87 -2.96 -2.78
C LYS A 73 -16.40 -2.60 -2.55
N TRP A 74 -16.05 -2.35 -1.29
CA TRP A 74 -14.77 -1.79 -0.90
C TRP A 74 -13.90 -2.82 -0.20
N VAL A 75 -12.63 -2.88 -0.58
CA VAL A 75 -11.60 -3.67 0.12
C VAL A 75 -10.40 -2.78 0.41
N ASN A 76 -9.94 -2.79 1.66
CA ASN A 76 -8.72 -2.07 2.03
C ASN A 76 -7.51 -2.87 1.57
N ASP A 77 -6.98 -2.58 0.39
CA ASP A 77 -5.71 -3.16 -0.07
C ASP A 77 -4.51 -2.55 0.67
N LEU A 78 -4.66 -1.33 1.19
CA LEU A 78 -3.60 -0.61 1.90
C LEU A 78 -4.15 0.51 2.79
N VAL A 79 -3.59 0.70 3.99
CA VAL A 79 -3.85 1.86 4.85
C VAL A 79 -2.56 2.64 5.06
N LEU A 80 -2.54 3.93 4.71
CA LEU A 80 -1.36 4.79 4.81
C LEU A 80 -1.61 6.06 5.63
N PRO A 81 -0.65 6.50 6.47
CA PRO A 81 -0.68 7.84 7.02
C PRO A 81 -0.32 8.87 5.94
N LEU A 82 -0.97 10.03 5.98
CA LEU A 82 -0.75 11.13 5.06
C LEU A 82 -0.76 12.48 5.80
N HIS A 83 0.26 13.31 5.55
CA HIS A 83 0.41 14.66 6.10
C HIS A 83 0.31 14.78 7.63
N GLY A 84 0.50 13.68 8.38
CA GLY A 84 0.50 13.66 9.84
C GLY A 84 -0.87 13.67 10.51
N HIS A 85 -1.97 13.82 9.76
CA HIS A 85 -3.33 13.90 10.32
C HIS A 85 -4.39 13.21 9.45
N TYR A 86 -4.01 12.63 8.31
CA TYR A 86 -4.93 11.84 7.50
C TYR A 86 -4.57 10.36 7.53
N LEU A 87 -5.61 9.52 7.60
CA LEU A 87 -5.54 8.11 7.22
C LEU A 87 -6.13 7.94 5.83
N CYS A 88 -5.38 7.28 4.95
CA CYS A 88 -5.79 6.92 3.60
C CYS A 88 -6.05 5.42 3.54
N CYS A 89 -7.30 5.02 3.51
CA CYS A 89 -7.67 3.65 3.15
C CYS A 89 -7.75 3.57 1.63
N VAL A 90 -7.00 2.66 1.04
CA VAL A 90 -6.86 2.54 -0.41
C VAL A 90 -7.48 1.23 -0.87
N ASP A 91 -8.28 1.33 -1.92
CA ASP A 91 -8.72 0.22 -2.75
C ASP A 91 -8.17 0.47 -4.17
N PHE A 92 -7.36 -0.47 -4.67
CA PHE A 92 -6.65 -0.34 -5.95
C PHE A 92 -7.58 -0.38 -7.18
N TYR A 93 -8.88 -0.60 -6.98
CA TYR A 93 -9.89 -0.61 -8.03
C TYR A 93 -10.97 0.46 -7.87
N ASN A 94 -11.21 0.91 -6.64
CA ASN A 94 -12.24 1.90 -6.35
C ASN A 94 -11.67 3.30 -6.07
N GLY A 95 -10.65 3.44 -5.22
CA GLY A 95 -10.13 4.77 -4.88
C GLY A 95 -9.43 4.90 -3.54
N ILE A 96 -9.63 6.06 -2.92
CA ILE A 96 -9.13 6.37 -1.58
C ILE A 96 -10.28 6.86 -0.70
N LEU A 97 -10.43 6.29 0.49
CA LEU A 97 -11.18 6.89 1.60
C LEU A 97 -10.20 7.69 2.45
N LEU A 98 -10.41 9.00 2.50
CA LEU A 98 -9.59 9.94 3.26
C LEU A 98 -10.31 10.28 4.56
N ILE A 99 -9.69 9.92 5.68
CA ILE A 99 -10.21 10.14 7.03
C ILE A 99 -9.31 11.17 7.72
N ASP A 100 -9.91 12.24 8.21
CA ASP A 100 -9.23 13.24 9.04
C ASP A 100 -9.15 12.72 10.47
N ALA A 101 -7.96 12.38 10.94
CA ALA A 101 -7.74 11.84 12.28
C ALA A 101 -7.95 12.90 13.38
N ASP A 102 -7.75 14.18 13.05
CA ASP A 102 -8.03 15.29 13.96
C ASP A 102 -9.54 15.58 14.02
N ASN A 103 -10.27 15.23 12.95
CA ASN A 103 -11.70 15.46 12.82
C ASN A 103 -12.45 14.23 12.29
N LEU A 104 -12.66 13.26 13.17
CA LEU A 104 -13.34 11.98 12.90
C LEU A 104 -14.86 12.08 12.70
N GLN A 105 -15.37 13.22 12.20
CA GLN A 105 -16.79 13.44 11.96
C GLN A 105 -17.23 12.95 10.58
N GLN A 106 -16.32 12.89 9.61
CA GLN A 106 -16.65 12.48 8.25
C GLN A 106 -15.41 11.97 7.50
N PHE A 107 -15.63 11.15 6.48
CA PHE A 107 -14.59 10.78 5.52
C PHE A 107 -14.95 11.24 4.11
N SER A 108 -13.93 11.38 3.26
CA SER A 108 -14.10 11.71 1.86
C SER A 108 -13.76 10.53 0.96
N TYR A 109 -14.62 10.24 -0.02
CA TYR A 109 -14.28 9.32 -1.11
C TYR A 109 -13.62 10.06 -2.28
N ILE A 110 -12.49 9.53 -2.75
CA ILE A 110 -11.74 10.01 -3.90
C ILE A 110 -11.65 8.85 -4.91
N PRO A 111 -12.43 8.86 -6.00
CA PRO A 111 -12.37 7.79 -7.00
C PRO A 111 -11.02 7.78 -7.71
N LEU A 112 -10.59 6.61 -8.21
CA LEU A 112 -9.43 6.51 -9.11
C LEU A 112 -9.64 7.30 -10.41
N PRO A 113 -8.58 7.61 -11.17
CA PRO A 113 -8.74 8.18 -12.50
C PRO A 113 -9.56 7.24 -13.39
N GLU A 114 -10.43 7.79 -14.23
CA GLU A 114 -11.36 7.03 -15.09
C GLU A 114 -10.65 5.93 -15.92
N GLU A 115 -9.47 6.23 -16.46
CA GLU A 115 -8.68 5.26 -17.21
C GLU A 115 -8.20 4.05 -16.38
N ALA A 116 -8.02 4.24 -15.07
CA ALA A 116 -7.61 3.19 -14.14
C ALA A 116 -8.82 2.39 -13.61
N MET A 117 -10.04 2.93 -13.67
CA MET A 117 -11.27 2.25 -13.25
C MET A 117 -11.65 1.05 -14.14
N ASN A 118 -11.03 0.90 -15.31
CA ASN A 118 -11.35 -0.17 -16.27
C ASN A 118 -10.69 -1.53 -15.96
N GLY A 119 -9.90 -1.63 -14.90
CA GLY A 119 -9.32 -2.91 -14.49
C GLY A 119 -10.26 -3.69 -13.60
N CYS A 120 -10.11 -5.00 -13.61
CA CYS A 120 -10.79 -5.91 -12.69
C CYS A 120 -9.76 -6.55 -11.77
N ARG A 121 -10.15 -6.73 -10.50
CA ARG A 121 -9.42 -7.57 -9.56
C ARG A 121 -9.34 -8.99 -10.16
N VAL A 122 -8.15 -9.59 -10.12
CA VAL A 122 -8.03 -11.04 -10.40
C VAL A 122 -8.79 -11.75 -9.27
N ASP A 123 -9.58 -12.76 -9.61
CA ASP A 123 -10.63 -13.35 -8.75
C ASP A 123 -10.18 -13.53 -7.28
N ASP A 124 -11.12 -13.24 -6.35
CA ASP A 124 -10.97 -13.12 -4.88
C ASP A 124 -10.36 -14.37 -4.15
N ASP A 125 -9.97 -15.43 -4.87
CA ASP A 125 -9.42 -16.68 -4.33
C ASP A 125 -7.89 -16.63 -4.12
N GLU A 126 -7.19 -15.67 -4.72
CA GLU A 126 -5.78 -15.41 -4.44
C GLU A 126 -5.69 -14.38 -3.29
N GLU A 127 -5.46 -14.84 -2.04
CA GLU A 127 -5.15 -14.02 -0.85
C GLU A 127 -3.84 -13.18 -0.98
N GLY A 128 -3.34 -13.01 -2.21
CA GLY A 128 -2.11 -12.31 -2.53
C GLY A 128 -2.30 -10.81 -2.80
N PRO A 129 -1.19 -10.07 -2.93
CA PRO A 129 -1.20 -8.65 -3.19
C PRO A 129 -1.57 -8.42 -4.64
N ASP A 130 -2.11 -7.24 -4.94
CA ASP A 130 -2.26 -6.87 -6.34
C ASP A 130 -0.87 -6.68 -7.02
N PRO A 131 -0.54 -7.48 -8.05
CA PRO A 131 0.73 -7.36 -8.76
C PRO A 131 0.76 -6.21 -9.76
N ALA A 132 -0.40 -5.73 -10.19
CA ALA A 132 -0.53 -4.75 -11.25
C ALA A 132 -0.66 -3.32 -10.73
N ARG A 133 -1.11 -3.13 -9.49
CA ARG A 133 -1.54 -1.83 -8.98
C ARG A 133 -0.97 -1.54 -7.61
N ARG A 134 -0.55 -0.30 -7.42
CA ARG A 134 -0.10 0.18 -6.12
C ARG A 134 -0.33 1.68 -5.97
N VAL A 135 -0.70 2.07 -4.75
CA VAL A 135 -0.64 3.47 -4.32
C VAL A 135 0.55 3.63 -3.38
N SER A 136 1.31 4.70 -3.57
CA SER A 136 2.46 5.06 -2.75
C SER A 136 2.38 6.52 -2.32
N VAL A 137 2.80 6.81 -1.10
CA VAL A 137 2.94 8.17 -0.58
C VAL A 137 4.43 8.48 -0.48
N THR A 138 4.89 9.45 -1.26
CA THR A 138 6.31 9.85 -1.21
C THR A 138 6.60 10.64 0.07
N GLY A 139 7.87 10.74 0.46
CA GLY A 139 8.30 11.50 1.64
C GLY A 139 7.92 12.99 1.60
N ALA A 140 7.72 13.54 0.41
CA ALA A 140 7.25 14.91 0.23
C ALA A 140 5.71 15.07 0.39
N GLY A 141 4.97 13.97 0.53
CA GLY A 141 3.51 13.95 0.67
C GLY A 141 2.66 13.65 -0.58
N PRO A 142 3.15 13.75 -1.85
CA PRO A 142 2.36 13.32 -2.99
C PRO A 142 1.95 11.85 -2.94
N VAL A 143 0.64 11.62 -3.14
CA VAL A 143 0.05 10.28 -3.35
C VAL A 143 0.13 9.95 -4.83
N THR A 144 0.72 8.80 -5.17
CA THR A 144 0.93 8.35 -6.54
C THR A 144 0.33 6.96 -6.74
N LEU A 145 -0.51 6.82 -7.76
CA LEU A 145 -1.00 5.54 -8.26
C LEU A 145 -0.11 5.09 -9.42
N VAL A 146 0.24 3.81 -9.46
CA VAL A 146 0.86 3.14 -10.61
C VAL A 146 0.04 1.92 -10.98
N CYS A 147 -0.27 1.76 -12.26
CA CYS A 147 -0.99 0.62 -12.83
C CYS A 147 -0.18 -0.02 -13.96
N ILE A 148 -0.21 -1.34 -14.03
CA ILE A 148 0.36 -2.18 -15.09
C ILE A 148 -0.81 -2.85 -15.79
N ASP A 149 -1.22 -2.30 -16.94
CA ASP A 149 -2.38 -2.78 -17.68
C ASP A 149 -1.94 -3.78 -18.76
N LYS A 150 -2.46 -5.01 -18.71
CA LYS A 150 -2.25 -6.02 -19.78
C LYS A 150 -2.99 -5.63 -21.05
N ILE A 151 -2.35 -5.79 -22.20
CA ILE A 151 -2.95 -5.51 -23.51
C ILE A 151 -3.53 -6.80 -24.09
N ALA A 152 -4.86 -6.92 -24.07
CA ALA A 152 -5.55 -8.01 -24.75
C ALA A 152 -5.82 -7.63 -26.22
N THR A 153 -5.38 -8.46 -27.17
CA THR A 153 -5.71 -8.27 -28.59
C THR A 153 -6.53 -9.46 -29.09
N ARG A 154 -7.81 -9.23 -29.42
CA ARG A 154 -8.72 -10.21 -30.07
C ARG A 154 -8.60 -11.65 -29.54
N GLY A 155 -8.77 -11.84 -28.24
CA GLY A 155 -8.79 -13.17 -27.62
C GLY A 155 -7.44 -13.87 -27.47
N LYS A 156 -6.31 -13.19 -27.76
CA LYS A 156 -4.97 -13.66 -27.40
C LYS A 156 -4.46 -12.89 -26.19
N ILE A 157 -4.05 -13.62 -25.16
CA ILE A 157 -3.23 -13.08 -24.07
C ILE A 157 -1.87 -12.75 -24.69
N THR A 158 -1.56 -11.47 -24.81
CA THR A 158 -0.22 -11.02 -25.16
C THR A 158 0.59 -10.84 -23.88
N ARG A 159 1.93 -10.87 -23.97
CA ARG A 159 2.80 -10.46 -22.86
C ARG A 159 2.98 -8.94 -22.81
N ASP A 160 2.26 -8.20 -23.64
CA ASP A 160 2.40 -6.76 -23.74
C ASP A 160 1.55 -6.08 -22.68
N PHE A 161 2.13 -5.04 -22.11
CA PHE A 161 1.56 -4.27 -21.03
C PHE A 161 1.85 -2.78 -21.24
N THR A 162 1.11 -1.94 -20.53
CA THR A 162 1.38 -0.51 -20.37
C THR A 162 1.47 -0.17 -18.90
N ILE A 163 2.53 0.51 -18.49
CA ILE A 163 2.68 1.09 -17.17
C ILE A 163 2.16 2.52 -17.24
N LYS A 164 1.24 2.91 -16.36
CA LYS A 164 0.72 4.28 -16.25
C LYS A 164 0.78 4.75 -14.80
N SER A 165 0.92 6.05 -14.60
CA SER A 165 0.89 6.64 -13.26
C SER A 165 0.09 7.93 -13.22
N TRP A 166 -0.50 8.18 -12.05
CA TRP A 166 -1.19 9.41 -11.71
C TRP A 166 -0.77 9.91 -10.34
N VAL A 167 -0.68 11.22 -10.19
CA VAL A 167 -0.42 11.90 -8.91
C VAL A 167 -1.70 12.61 -8.47
N LEU A 168 -2.10 12.41 -7.22
CA LEU A 168 -3.24 13.09 -6.62
C LEU A 168 -2.85 14.51 -6.23
N THR A 169 -3.67 15.48 -6.63
CA THR A 169 -3.45 16.90 -6.34
C THR A 169 -4.64 17.49 -5.58
N ASN A 170 -4.37 18.56 -4.82
CA ASN A 170 -5.36 19.35 -4.07
C ASN A 170 -6.06 18.58 -2.92
N ILE A 171 -5.33 17.69 -2.22
CA ILE A 171 -5.90 16.84 -1.15
C ILE A 171 -6.53 17.68 -0.01
N HIS A 172 -5.89 18.79 0.37
CA HIS A 172 -6.28 19.66 1.48
C HIS A 172 -7.46 20.60 1.21
N HIS A 173 -7.93 20.73 -0.03
CA HIS A 173 -8.98 21.69 -0.35
C HIS A 173 -10.38 21.10 -0.15
N HIS A 174 -10.84 21.06 1.11
CA HIS A 174 -12.16 20.55 1.50
C HIS A 174 -13.34 21.43 1.00
N HIS A 175 -13.10 22.73 0.76
CA HIS A 175 -14.17 23.73 0.56
C HIS A 175 -14.06 24.54 -0.75
N SER A 176 -13.14 24.21 -1.64
CA SER A 176 -12.99 24.93 -2.91
C SER A 176 -13.57 24.11 -4.06
N LYS A 177 -14.22 24.78 -5.01
CA LYS A 177 -14.66 24.24 -6.31
C LYS A 177 -13.54 23.53 -7.10
N SER A 178 -12.29 23.62 -6.66
CA SER A 178 -11.17 22.77 -7.10
C SER A 178 -11.29 21.36 -6.51
N ARG A 179 -12.08 20.50 -7.16
CA ARG A 179 -12.20 19.08 -6.82
C ARG A 179 -10.81 18.41 -6.78
N ARG A 180 -10.57 17.58 -5.75
CA ARG A 180 -9.41 16.67 -5.67
C ARG A 180 -9.30 15.92 -7.00
N ARG A 181 -8.10 15.90 -7.60
CA ARG A 181 -7.94 15.42 -8.98
C ARG A 181 -6.66 14.63 -9.15
N TRP A 182 -6.81 13.47 -9.79
CA TRP A 182 -5.70 12.70 -10.34
C TRP A 182 -5.18 13.35 -11.62
N ARG A 183 -3.87 13.59 -11.68
CA ARG A 183 -3.19 14.06 -12.89
C ARG A 183 -2.28 12.96 -13.39
N ARG A 184 -2.37 12.64 -14.69
CA ARG A 184 -1.44 11.69 -15.32
C ARG A 184 -0.01 12.21 -15.16
N ASN A 185 0.87 11.34 -14.70
CA ASN A 185 2.28 11.63 -14.42
C ASN A 185 3.17 11.12 -15.57
N PHE A 186 3.17 9.80 -15.79
CA PHE A 186 3.94 9.15 -16.86
C PHE A 186 3.22 7.93 -17.42
N ALA A 187 3.70 7.45 -18.58
CA ALA A 187 3.29 6.19 -19.18
C ALA A 187 4.48 5.55 -19.94
N MET A 188 4.54 4.22 -19.93
CA MET A 188 5.59 3.42 -20.57
C MET A 188 4.99 2.14 -21.16
N GLY A 189 5.33 1.83 -22.41
CA GLY A 189 4.93 0.58 -23.05
C GLY A 189 5.92 -0.55 -22.78
N SER A 190 5.47 -1.80 -22.93
CA SER A 190 6.29 -2.99 -22.71
C SER A 190 7.59 -3.04 -23.54
N ASP A 191 7.58 -2.64 -24.81
CA ASP A 191 8.79 -2.61 -25.64
C ASP A 191 9.87 -1.64 -25.13
N GLU A 192 9.43 -0.50 -24.60
CA GLU A 192 10.33 0.47 -23.99
C GLU A 192 10.91 -0.05 -22.69
N PHE A 193 10.08 -0.62 -21.82
CA PHE A 193 10.51 -1.26 -20.58
C PHE A 193 11.53 -2.39 -20.84
N ARG A 194 11.21 -3.31 -21.75
CA ARG A 194 12.07 -4.45 -22.11
C ARG A 194 13.42 -3.99 -22.67
N ARG A 195 13.43 -2.90 -23.45
CA ARG A 195 14.66 -2.30 -23.99
C ARG A 195 15.56 -1.78 -22.87
N ILE A 196 15.01 -1.01 -21.93
CA ILE A 196 15.75 -0.51 -20.76
C ILE A 196 16.37 -1.69 -20.00
N CYS A 197 15.61 -2.75 -19.73
CA CYS A 197 16.11 -3.94 -19.06
C CYS A 197 17.24 -4.64 -19.85
N ALA A 198 17.06 -4.83 -21.16
CA ALA A 198 18.04 -5.52 -22.02
C ALA A 198 19.37 -4.76 -22.16
N GLU A 199 19.32 -3.42 -22.20
CA GLU A 199 20.50 -2.57 -22.31
C GLU A 199 21.34 -2.56 -21.01
N ASN A 200 20.69 -2.73 -19.85
CA ASN A 200 21.37 -2.60 -18.56
C ASN A 200 21.85 -3.92 -17.96
N HIS A 201 21.17 -5.05 -18.20
CA HIS A 201 21.59 -6.32 -17.60
C HIS A 201 21.18 -7.56 -18.41
N ARG A 202 22.17 -8.25 -18.99
CA ARG A 202 21.93 -9.41 -19.88
C ARG A 202 21.23 -10.61 -19.21
N ARG A 203 21.24 -10.70 -17.88
CA ARG A 203 20.59 -11.80 -17.14
C ARG A 203 19.16 -11.49 -16.73
N LEU A 204 18.66 -10.27 -16.99
CA LEU A 204 17.26 -9.97 -16.71
C LEU A 204 16.35 -10.79 -17.64
N PRO A 205 15.23 -11.31 -17.12
CA PRO A 205 14.28 -12.06 -17.94
C PRO A 205 13.61 -11.14 -18.96
N GLN A 206 14.01 -11.24 -20.23
CA GLN A 206 13.56 -10.34 -21.31
C GLN A 206 12.04 -10.37 -21.55
N ALA A 207 11.39 -11.48 -21.21
CA ALA A 207 9.96 -11.67 -21.41
C ALA A 207 9.14 -11.53 -20.13
N ALA A 208 9.77 -11.18 -18.99
CA ALA A 208 9.05 -10.99 -17.74
C ALA A 208 8.18 -9.73 -17.77
N GLU A 209 7.00 -9.86 -17.20
CA GLU A 209 6.13 -8.75 -16.89
C GLU A 209 6.56 -8.14 -15.55
N PRO A 210 6.65 -6.80 -15.43
CA PRO A 210 6.85 -6.15 -14.15
C PRO A 210 5.63 -6.37 -13.25
N ALA A 211 5.89 -6.62 -11.98
CA ALA A 211 4.88 -6.72 -10.93
C ALA A 211 5.27 -5.85 -9.74
N PHE A 212 4.30 -5.61 -8.86
CA PHE A 212 4.45 -4.85 -7.60
C PHE A 212 5.13 -3.50 -7.82
N PRO A 213 4.52 -2.61 -8.61
CA PRO A 213 5.12 -1.30 -8.85
C PRO A 213 5.16 -0.51 -7.54
N VAL A 214 6.32 0.06 -7.21
CA VAL A 214 6.46 0.83 -5.97
C VAL A 214 7.22 2.12 -6.25
N VAL A 215 6.60 3.24 -5.92
CA VAL A 215 7.24 4.56 -6.09
C VAL A 215 8.24 4.78 -4.97
N SER A 216 9.43 5.26 -5.31
CA SER A 216 10.45 5.61 -4.31
C SER A 216 9.94 6.70 -3.37
N LEU A 217 10.19 6.53 -2.06
CA LEU A 217 9.89 7.56 -1.07
C LEU A 217 10.65 8.87 -1.31
N ALA A 218 11.88 8.76 -1.86
CA ALA A 218 12.77 9.90 -2.04
C ALA A 218 12.59 10.61 -3.39
N ASP A 219 12.16 9.89 -4.43
CA ASP A 219 11.99 10.45 -5.77
C ASP A 219 10.69 9.96 -6.43
N PRO A 220 9.71 10.85 -6.67
CA PRO A 220 8.41 10.50 -7.27
C PRO A 220 8.50 10.02 -8.73
N HIS A 221 9.67 10.11 -9.36
CA HIS A 221 9.91 9.64 -10.73
C HIS A 221 10.59 8.26 -10.77
N ALA A 222 11.11 7.77 -9.65
CA ALA A 222 11.66 6.42 -9.55
C ALA A 222 10.57 5.42 -9.17
N VAL A 223 10.44 4.36 -9.96
CA VAL A 223 9.55 3.23 -9.66
C VAL A 223 10.34 1.95 -9.71
N SER A 224 10.20 1.17 -8.63
CA SER A 224 10.73 -0.17 -8.50
C SER A 224 9.71 -1.20 -8.96
N PHE A 225 10.18 -2.26 -9.61
CA PHE A 225 9.37 -3.38 -10.06
C PHE A 225 10.06 -4.70 -9.70
N LEU A 226 9.25 -5.71 -9.40
CA LEU A 226 9.66 -7.10 -9.32
C LEU A 226 9.56 -7.75 -10.69
N LEU A 227 10.59 -8.52 -11.06
CA LEU A 227 10.61 -9.35 -12.26
C LEU A 227 10.88 -10.80 -11.86
N LYS A 228 9.98 -11.71 -12.26
CA LYS A 228 10.15 -13.14 -12.07
C LYS A 228 10.79 -13.78 -13.30
N ASP A 229 11.84 -14.56 -13.09
CA ASP A 229 12.42 -15.46 -14.10
C ASP A 229 11.86 -16.87 -13.90
N ASP A 230 10.74 -17.16 -14.57
CA ASP A 230 10.04 -18.45 -14.48
C ASP A 230 10.95 -19.65 -14.84
N GLY A 231 12.00 -19.44 -15.63
CA GLY A 231 12.92 -20.50 -16.03
C GLY A 231 13.94 -20.88 -14.96
N ARG A 232 14.15 -20.01 -13.96
CA ARG A 232 15.19 -20.18 -12.94
C ARG A 232 14.68 -20.00 -11.51
N ASP A 233 13.41 -19.68 -11.36
CA ASP A 233 12.77 -19.31 -10.10
C ASP A 233 13.55 -18.21 -9.35
N LEU A 234 14.05 -17.23 -10.12
CA LEU A 234 14.79 -16.09 -9.61
C LEU A 234 13.94 -14.83 -9.69
N TYR A 235 14.11 -13.97 -8.69
CA TYR A 235 13.40 -12.71 -8.58
C TYR A 235 14.40 -11.56 -8.70
N TRP A 236 14.04 -10.53 -9.46
CA TRP A 236 14.89 -9.37 -9.68
C TRP A 236 14.15 -8.09 -9.35
N ILE A 237 14.86 -7.16 -8.72
CA ILE A 237 14.39 -5.80 -8.47
C ILE A 237 15.07 -4.87 -9.45
N VAL A 238 14.26 -4.12 -10.19
CA VAL A 238 14.72 -3.03 -11.06
C VAL A 238 14.10 -1.73 -10.61
N GLU A 239 14.90 -0.66 -10.56
CA GLU A 239 14.40 0.71 -10.33
C GLU A 239 14.61 1.54 -11.60
N ILE A 240 13.52 2.14 -12.08
CA ILE A 240 13.50 2.90 -13.33
C ILE A 240 13.05 4.32 -13.04
N ASP A 241 13.79 5.29 -13.58
CA ASP A 241 13.33 6.68 -13.70
C ASP A 241 12.32 6.73 -14.85
N MET A 242 11.05 6.85 -14.50
CA MET A 242 9.93 6.77 -15.45
C MET A 242 9.81 7.99 -16.35
N VAL A 243 10.43 9.12 -15.98
CA VAL A 243 10.45 10.35 -16.79
C VAL A 243 11.61 10.31 -17.76
N LYS A 244 12.82 9.99 -17.27
CA LYS A 244 14.01 9.85 -18.11
C LYS A 244 14.03 8.56 -18.91
N LYS A 245 13.19 7.58 -18.55
CA LYS A 245 13.08 6.26 -19.17
C LYS A 245 14.41 5.53 -19.16
N ALA A 246 15.02 5.46 -17.97
CA ALA A 246 16.35 4.89 -17.75
C ALA A 246 16.45 4.17 -16.41
N MET A 247 17.31 3.16 -16.33
CA MET A 247 17.59 2.44 -15.07
C MET A 247 18.38 3.32 -14.10
N ARG A 248 17.96 3.37 -12.84
CA ARG A 248 18.60 4.22 -11.82
C ARG A 248 19.66 3.52 -11.01
N SER A 249 19.39 2.28 -10.63
CA SER A 249 20.25 1.48 -9.78
C SER A 249 20.68 0.21 -10.53
N PRO A 250 21.85 -0.37 -10.19
CA PRO A 250 22.17 -1.70 -10.61
C PRO A 250 21.04 -2.65 -10.21
N VAL A 251 20.66 -3.54 -11.12
CA VAL A 251 19.66 -4.58 -10.86
C VAL A 251 20.08 -5.41 -9.64
N ALA A 252 19.17 -5.60 -8.71
CA ALA A 252 19.39 -6.46 -7.56
C ALA A 252 18.73 -7.83 -7.77
N LEU A 253 19.45 -8.91 -7.51
CA LEU A 253 18.86 -10.23 -7.36
C LEU A 253 18.18 -10.28 -5.99
N TYR A 254 16.89 -10.58 -5.96
CA TYR A 254 16.18 -10.87 -4.73
C TYR A 254 16.40 -12.33 -4.38
N ILE A 255 17.09 -12.58 -3.26
CA ILE A 255 17.31 -13.91 -2.70
C ILE A 255 16.30 -14.07 -1.59
N HIS A 256 15.37 -15.01 -1.75
CA HIS A 256 14.47 -15.39 -0.67
C HIS A 256 15.29 -16.19 0.36
N GLU A 257 15.46 -15.67 1.56
CA GLU A 257 15.97 -16.47 2.68
C GLU A 257 14.81 -17.32 3.19
N GLU A 258 15.01 -18.64 3.24
CA GLU A 258 14.06 -19.59 3.80
C GLU A 258 13.94 -19.32 5.32
N GLU A 259 12.79 -18.85 5.79
CA GLU A 259 12.46 -18.97 7.22
C GLU A 259 12.15 -20.45 7.50
N GLU A 260 13.04 -21.13 8.22
CA GLU A 260 12.74 -22.44 8.81
C GLU A 260 11.59 -22.26 9.82
N GLY A 261 10.35 -22.48 9.37
CA GLY A 261 9.22 -22.60 10.26
C GLY A 261 9.31 -23.93 11.01
N GLU A 262 9.55 -23.89 12.32
CA GLU A 262 9.27 -25.01 13.22
C GLU A 262 7.75 -25.21 13.29
N GLY A 263 7.18 -25.84 12.26
CA GLY A 263 5.82 -26.33 12.29
C GLY A 263 5.77 -27.56 13.21
N GLU A 264 5.17 -27.42 14.39
CA GLU A 264 4.65 -28.56 15.15
C GLU A 264 3.51 -29.19 14.33
N GLY A 265 3.88 -30.09 13.40
CA GLY A 265 2.94 -30.89 12.64
C GLY A 265 2.52 -32.11 13.45
N GLU A 266 1.21 -32.24 13.73
CA GLU A 266 0.62 -33.54 13.95
C GLU A 266 0.88 -34.40 12.70
N GLU A 267 1.72 -35.43 12.85
CA GLU A 267 2.04 -36.41 11.82
C GLU A 267 0.76 -37.08 11.32
N LYS A 268 0.24 -36.62 10.16
CA LYS A 268 -0.57 -37.49 9.31
C LYS A 268 0.37 -38.21 8.37
N GLU A 269 0.51 -39.52 8.59
CA GLU A 269 1.12 -40.47 7.68
C GLU A 269 0.56 -40.30 6.27
N CYS A 270 1.27 -39.55 5.44
CA CYS A 270 1.30 -39.77 4.01
C CYS A 270 2.77 -39.97 3.66
N GLY A 271 3.06 -41.18 3.16
CA GLY A 271 4.41 -41.71 3.07
C GLY A 271 5.39 -40.82 2.31
N GLY A 272 6.57 -40.68 2.90
CA GLY A 272 7.82 -40.44 2.16
C GLY A 272 7.95 -39.08 1.48
N GLY A 273 8.00 -38.02 2.28
CA GLY A 273 8.46 -36.71 1.84
C GLY A 273 7.93 -35.64 2.77
N SER A 274 8.80 -35.02 3.56
CA SER A 274 8.47 -33.83 4.36
C SER A 274 7.80 -32.81 3.44
N CYS A 275 6.50 -32.60 3.60
CA CYS A 275 5.77 -31.54 2.93
C CYS A 275 6.12 -30.23 3.61
N MET A 276 7.33 -29.73 3.35
CA MET A 276 7.67 -28.35 3.68
C MET A 276 6.64 -27.46 2.99
N LEU A 277 5.88 -26.72 3.78
CA LEU A 277 4.92 -25.74 3.30
C LEU A 277 5.76 -24.61 2.67
N TRP A 278 5.85 -24.57 1.34
CA TRP A 278 6.56 -23.50 0.63
C TRP A 278 5.78 -22.19 0.82
N ASN A 279 6.25 -21.31 1.70
CA ASN A 279 5.81 -19.91 1.68
C ASN A 279 6.40 -19.27 0.41
N SER A 280 5.62 -19.26 -0.67
CA SER A 280 6.02 -18.61 -1.93
C SER A 280 6.12 -17.10 -1.70
N PHE A 281 7.24 -16.50 -2.10
CA PHE A 281 7.38 -15.04 -2.09
C PHE A 281 6.43 -14.39 -3.09
N CYS A 282 5.40 -13.71 -2.58
CA CYS A 282 4.40 -13.01 -3.38
C CYS A 282 4.72 -11.52 -3.59
N GLY A 283 5.93 -11.04 -3.28
CA GLY A 283 6.33 -9.65 -3.58
C GLY A 283 5.72 -8.56 -2.66
N HIS A 284 4.90 -8.91 -1.66
CA HIS A 284 4.30 -7.95 -0.71
C HIS A 284 5.33 -7.11 0.06
N TYR A 285 6.53 -7.64 0.27
CA TYR A 285 7.56 -7.04 1.12
C TYR A 285 8.37 -5.92 0.43
N PHE A 286 7.92 -5.44 -0.72
CA PHE A 286 8.39 -4.17 -1.29
C PHE A 286 7.86 -2.99 -0.47
N ILE A 287 8.45 -2.81 0.71
CA ILE A 287 8.05 -1.76 1.63
C ILE A 287 9.04 -0.60 1.52
N PRO A 288 8.63 0.53 0.92
CA PRO A 288 9.18 1.80 1.29
C PRO A 288 8.09 2.48 2.11
N SER A 289 7.94 2.02 3.35
CA SER A 289 7.11 2.68 4.36
C SER A 289 8.02 3.47 5.28
N TRP A 290 7.45 4.52 5.85
CA TRP A 290 8.06 5.23 6.98
C TRP A 290 7.92 4.46 8.30
N PHE A 291 7.40 3.22 8.28
CA PHE A 291 7.16 2.43 9.49
C PHE A 291 8.39 2.38 10.43
N PRO A 292 9.63 2.13 9.95
CA PRO A 292 10.80 2.12 10.82
C PRO A 292 11.12 3.48 11.46
N SER A 293 10.69 4.59 10.85
CA SER A 293 10.89 5.92 11.43
C SER A 293 9.98 6.18 12.63
N TYR A 294 8.80 5.55 12.66
CA TYR A 294 7.89 5.61 13.81
C TYR A 294 8.35 4.71 14.98
N LEU A 295 9.26 3.75 14.72
CA LEU A 295 9.82 2.84 15.73
C LEU A 295 11.13 3.36 16.36
N ARG A 296 11.58 4.58 16.04
CA ARG A 296 12.91 5.08 16.45
C ARG A 296 13.07 5.47 17.92
N GLU A 297 12.08 5.23 18.77
CA GLU A 297 12.18 5.45 20.22
C GLU A 297 12.03 4.13 20.99
N ASP A 298 12.95 3.21 20.74
CA ASP A 298 13.52 2.34 21.77
C ASP A 298 14.81 1.73 21.20
N PRO A 299 15.99 2.32 21.43
CA PRO A 299 17.20 1.53 21.33
C PRO A 299 17.06 0.46 22.39
N ILE A 300 16.91 -0.80 21.96
CA ILE A 300 17.25 -1.96 22.78
C ILE A 300 18.67 -1.67 23.29
N GLN A 301 18.76 -1.15 24.51
CA GLN A 301 20.00 -1.09 25.24
C GLN A 301 20.33 -2.55 25.47
N SER A 302 21.20 -3.08 24.61
CA SER A 302 21.89 -4.32 24.87
C SER A 302 22.62 -4.13 26.19
N SER A 303 22.03 -4.67 27.26
CA SER A 303 22.70 -4.86 28.52
C SER A 303 23.84 -5.85 28.25
N THR A 304 25.02 -5.29 28.01
CA THR A 304 26.26 -6.04 28.12
C THR A 304 26.51 -6.24 29.61
N ASN A 305 26.25 -7.47 30.07
CA ASN A 305 26.91 -8.03 31.25
C ASN A 305 28.28 -8.57 30.84
#